data_AF-A0A838LNX8-F1
#
_entry.id   AF-A0A838LNX8-F1
#
_cell.length_a   1.000
_cell.length_b   1.000
_cell.length_c   1.000
_cell.angle_alpha   90.00
_cell.angle_beta   90.00
_cell.angle_gamma   90.00
#
_symmetry.space_group_name_H-M   'P 1'
#
loop_
_entity.id
_entity.type
_entity.pdbx_description
1 polymer ?
#
loop_
_entity_poly.entity_id
_entity_poly.type
_entity_poly.pdbx_seq_one_letter_code
_entity_poly.pdbx_strand_id
1 'polypeptide(L)' 'MAATPRFLTLADVAEVLNTSSAQVYALVRRGDLPAIKIGGRGQWRVESDQLEEFIQRMYAETRTFVDEHPFVDVEQPE' A
#
# COMPACT_ATOMS: atom_id res chain seq x y z
N MET A 1 8.74 -20.01 -12.88
CA MET A 1 8.13 -18.91 -12.11
C MET A 1 8.26 -17.66 -12.96
N ALA A 2 7.16 -16.99 -13.30
CA ALA A 2 7.25 -15.72 -14.02
C ALA A 2 7.76 -14.65 -13.04
N ALA A 3 8.78 -13.90 -13.42
CA ALA A 3 9.26 -12.79 -12.62
C ALA A 3 8.18 -11.70 -12.54
N THR A 4 7.96 -11.12 -11.36
CA THR A 4 7.06 -9.98 -11.18
C THR A 4 7.51 -8.83 -12.09
N PRO A 5 6.62 -8.22 -12.90
CA PRO A 5 6.97 -7.08 -13.73
C PRO A 5 7.49 -5.92 -12.86
N ARG A 6 8.53 -5.22 -13.34
CA ARG A 6 9.08 -4.04 -12.65
C ARG A 6 8.03 -2.94 -12.45
N PHE A 7 7.10 -2.78 -13.38
CA PHE A 7 6.04 -1.78 -13.30
C PHE A 7 4.66 -2.45 -13.30
N LEU A 8 3.89 -2.15 -12.26
CA LEU A 8 2.56 -2.64 -11.99
C LEU A 8 1.51 -1.62 -12.42
N THR A 9 0.39 -2.10 -12.93
CA THR A 9 -0.82 -1.29 -13.08
C THR A 9 -1.49 -1.08 -11.74
N LEU A 10 -2.42 -0.12 -11.65
CA LEU A 10 -3.21 0.05 -10.40
C LEU A 10 -4.06 -1.18 -10.07
N ALA A 11 -4.44 -1.98 -11.08
CA ALA A 11 -5.16 -3.24 -10.87
C ALA A 11 -4.24 -4.30 -10.25
N ASP A 12 -3.03 -4.47 -10.78
CA ASP A 12 -2.06 -5.42 -10.22
C ASP A 12 -1.73 -5.08 -8.76
N VAL A 13 -1.53 -3.80 -8.44
CA VAL A 13 -1.29 -3.35 -7.06
C VAL A 13 -2.51 -3.62 -6.18
N ALA A 14 -3.72 -3.42 -6.70
CA ALA A 14 -4.95 -3.68 -5.96
C ALA A 14 -5.10 -5.17 -5.62
N GLU A 15 -4.73 -6.06 -6.53
CA GLU A 15 -4.68 -7.50 -6.29
C GLU A 15 -3.66 -7.86 -5.21
N VAL A 16 -2.43 -7.31 -5.29
CA VAL A 16 -1.37 -7.57 -4.30
C VAL A 16 -1.77 -7.12 -2.89
N LEU A 17 -2.37 -5.94 -2.77
CA LEU A 17 -2.79 -5.39 -1.48
C LEU A 17 -4.19 -5.87 -1.05
N ASN A 18 -4.83 -6.73 -1.85
CA ASN A 18 -6.19 -7.22 -1.65
C ASN A 18 -7.19 -6.08 -1.35
N THR A 19 -7.19 -5.06 -2.22
CA THR A 19 -8.02 -3.85 -2.10
C THR A 19 -8.61 -3.44 -3.46
N SER A 20 -9.32 -2.32 -3.52
CA SER A 20 -9.89 -1.79 -4.76
C SER A 20 -8.90 -0.92 -5.53
N SER A 21 -8.97 -0.94 -6.87
CA SER A 21 -8.18 -0.04 -7.72
C SER A 21 -8.49 1.45 -7.46
N ALA A 22 -9.69 1.76 -6.96
CA ALA A 22 -10.06 3.11 -6.53
C ALA A 22 -9.26 3.56 -5.29
N GLN A 23 -9.04 2.66 -4.33
CA GLN A 23 -8.20 2.92 -3.17
C GLN A 23 -6.73 3.10 -3.56
N VAL A 24 -6.20 2.26 -4.46
CA VAL A 24 -4.85 2.42 -5.00
C VAL A 24 -4.70 3.74 -5.78
N TYR A 25 -5.71 4.10 -6.57
CA TYR A 25 -5.71 5.41 -7.23
C TYR A 25 -5.66 6.56 -6.23
N ALA A 26 -6.43 6.50 -5.14
CA ALA A 26 -6.39 7.52 -4.09
C ALA A 26 -5.00 7.63 -3.43
N LEU A 27 -4.35 6.50 -3.14
CA LEU A 27 -2.96 6.41 -2.64
C LEU A 27 -1.99 7.14 -3.57
N VAL A 28 -2.07 6.88 -4.88
CA VAL A 28 -1.23 7.55 -5.87
C VAL A 28 -1.53 9.04 -5.96
N ARG A 29 -2.82 9.42 -5.95
CA ARG A 29 -3.24 10.81 -6.11
C ARG A 29 -2.83 11.71 -4.95
N ARG A 30 -2.78 11.17 -3.73
CA ARG A 30 -2.33 11.89 -2.53
C ARG A 30 -0.82 11.83 -2.31
N GLY A 31 -0.11 11.01 -3.08
CA GLY A 31 1.36 10.90 -3.04
C GLY A 31 1.89 9.84 -2.07
N ASP A 32 1.02 9.13 -1.35
CA ASP A 32 1.42 8.07 -0.43
C ASP A 32 2.08 6.89 -1.16
N LEU A 33 1.57 6.54 -2.35
CA LEU A 33 2.18 5.51 -3.19
C LEU A 33 2.84 6.16 -4.41
N PRO A 34 4.18 6.19 -4.49
CA PRO A 34 4.89 6.74 -5.64
C PRO A 34 4.52 6.02 -6.94
N ALA A 35 4.16 6.78 -7.95
CA ALA A 35 3.83 6.26 -9.27
C ALA A 35 4.24 7.25 -10.36
N ILE A 36 4.58 6.72 -11.52
CA ILE A 36 4.83 7.50 -12.73
C ILE A 36 3.59 7.51 -13.61
N LYS A 37 3.39 8.62 -14.33
CA LYS A 37 2.30 8.77 -15.30
C LYS A 37 2.89 8.70 -16.72
N ILE A 38 2.45 7.72 -17.50
CA ILE A 38 2.99 7.41 -18.82
C ILE A 38 1.93 7.62 -19.91
N GLY A 39 2.35 8.24 -21.01
CA GLY A 39 1.58 8.38 -22.25
C GLY A 39 0.46 9.44 -22.20
N GLY A 40 -0.07 9.78 -23.38
CA GLY A 40 -1.07 10.86 -23.54
C GLY A 40 -2.43 10.59 -22.89
N ARG A 41 -2.73 9.32 -22.54
CA ARG A 41 -3.93 8.93 -21.79
C ARG A 41 -3.73 8.93 -20.27
N GLY A 42 -2.52 9.24 -19.81
CA GLY A 42 -2.24 9.42 -18.40
C GLY A 42 -2.31 8.14 -17.56
N GLN A 43 -1.77 7.04 -18.07
CA GLN A 43 -1.77 5.77 -17.34
C GLN A 43 -0.78 5.81 -16.18
N TRP A 44 -1.19 5.37 -15.00
CA TRP A 44 -0.32 5.26 -13.84
C TRP A 44 0.40 3.91 -13.84
N ARG A 45 1.67 3.93 -13.42
CA ARG A 45 2.49 2.75 -13.15
C ARG A 45 3.21 2.91 -11.84
N VAL A 46 3.13 1.87 -11.02
CA VAL A 46 3.84 1.78 -9.74
C VAL A 46 5.03 0.85 -9.96
N GLU A 47 6.22 1.27 -9.56
CA GLU A 47 7.38 0.37 -9.57
C GLU A 47 7.23 -0.66 -8.45
N SER A 48 7.59 -1.93 -8.70
CA SER A 48 7.46 -3.00 -7.71
C SER A 48 8.19 -2.69 -6.41
N ASP A 49 9.38 -2.08 -6.51
CA ASP A 49 10.20 -1.74 -5.34
C ASP A 49 9.55 -0.62 -4.52
N GLN A 50 8.87 0.33 -5.19
CA GLN A 50 8.12 1.40 -4.53
C GLN A 50 6.86 0.88 -3.81
N LEU A 51 6.21 -0.16 -4.36
CA LEU A 51 5.13 -0.85 -3.66
C LEU A 51 5.66 -1.56 -2.40
N GLU A 52 6.80 -2.23 -2.51
CA GLU A 52 7.42 -2.90 -1.35
C GLU A 52 7.81 -1.88 -0.27
N GLU A 53 8.47 -0.78 -0.64
CA GLU A 53 8.80 0.31 0.30
C GLU A 53 7.55 0.90 0.98
N PHE A 54 6.45 1.06 0.23
CA PHE A 54 5.17 1.46 0.80
C PHE A 54 4.68 0.47 1.85
N ILE A 55 4.69 -0.83 1.55
CA ILE A 55 4.27 -1.90 2.47
C ILE A 55 5.13 -1.86 3.75
N GLN A 56 6.45 -1.75 3.62
CA GLN A 56 7.36 -1.68 4.76
C GLN A 56 7.08 -0.44 5.63
N ARG A 57 6.79 0.71 5.02
CA ARG A 57 6.40 1.92 5.76
C ARG A 57 5.08 1.73 6.50
N MET A 58 4.06 1.13 5.88
CA MET A 58 2.78 0.84 6.52
C MET A 58 2.94 -0.10 7.72
N TYR A 59 3.82 -1.09 7.63
CA TYR A 59 4.15 -1.97 8.75
C TYR A 59 4.83 -1.21 9.90
N ALA A 60 5.76 -0.30 9.59
CA ALA A 60 6.43 0.52 10.60
C ALA A 60 5.44 1.46 11.32
N GLU A 61 4.57 2.14 10.57
CA GLU A 61 3.52 3.00 11.12
C GLU A 61 2.55 2.21 12.02
N THR A 62 2.12 1.03 11.56
CA THR A 62 1.24 0.15 12.34
C THR A 62 1.93 -0.31 13.63
N ARG A 63 3.21 -0.66 13.57
CA ARG A 63 3.98 -1.05 14.76
C ARG A 63 4.03 0.08 15.78
N THR A 64 4.41 1.28 15.36
CA THR A 64 4.43 2.46 16.24
C THR A 64 3.06 2.68 16.88
N PHE A 65 1.99 2.62 16.08
CA PHE A 65 0.63 2.78 16.60
C PHE A 65 0.28 1.75 17.68
N VAL A 66 0.56 0.47 17.45
CA VAL A 66 0.27 -0.61 18.40
C VAL A 66 1.11 -0.46 19.68
N ASP A 67 2.38 -0.08 19.56
CA ASP A 67 3.25 0.14 20.71
C ASP A 67 2.77 1.33 21.58
N GLU A 68 2.26 2.39 20.95
CA GLU A 68 1.68 3.55 21.63
C GLU A 68 0.28 3.29 22.20
N HIS A 69 -0.46 2.33 21.62
CA HIS A 69 -1.83 1.99 22.00
C HIS A 69 -1.92 0.49 22.34
N PRO A 70 -1.23 0.03 23.39
CA PRO A 70 -1.24 -1.38 23.75
C PRO A 70 -2.66 -1.81 24.08
N PHE A 71 -3.07 -2.95 23.52
CA PHE A 71 -4.33 -3.57 23.88
C PHE A 71 -4.25 -4.07 25.32
N VAL A 72 -4.90 -3.36 26.24
CA VAL A 72 -5.11 -3.80 27.61
C VAL A 72 -6.44 -4.54 27.67
N ASP A 73 -6.38 -5.84 27.87
CA ASP A 73 -7.55 -6.62 28.29
C ASP A 73 -8.00 -6.06 29.65
N VAL A 74 -9.06 -5.25 29.62
CA VAL A 74 -9.81 -4.90 30.83
C VAL A 74 -10.51 -6.17 31.29
N GLU A 75 -9.82 -6.96 32.12
CA GLU A 75 -10.44 -8.04 32.88
C GLU A 75 -11.69 -7.48 33.57
N GLN A 76 -12.86 -7.99 33.18
CA GLN A 76 -14.12 -7.68 33.84
C GLN A 76 -14.01 -8.14 35.29
N PRO A 77 -14.17 -7.26 36.29
CA PRO A 77 -14.26 -7.72 37.67
C PRO A 77 -15.54 -8.56 37.82
N GLU A 78 -15.42 -9.74 38.42
CA GLU A 78 -16.53 -10.64 38.79
C GLU A 78 -17.60 -9.94 39.64
#